data_AF-X1SGE0-F1
#
_entry.id   AF-X1SGE0-F1
#
_cell.length_a   1.000
_cell.length_b   1.000
_cell.length_c   1.000
_cell.angle_alpha   90.00
_cell.angle_beta   90.00
_cell.angle_gamma   90.00
#
_symmetry.space_group_name_H-M   'P 1'
#
loop_
_entity.id
_entity.type
_entity.pdbx_description
1 polymer ?
#
loop_
_entity_poly.entity_id
_entity_poly.type
_entity_poly.pdbx_seq_one_letter_code
_entity_poly.pdbx_strand_id
1 'polypeptide(L)'
;QFKEPKTAHSRRRVAMTPKLALFLREYRAERERLYRELGKELTLDCLVFAYPDGRPLDPSVLSHEFARLAKQAGLERVRFHDLRHTFASLMLMRGAKPKVISEALGHASVGFTMDVYSHIIEGMQADAMALLDEVLPEGVVKNSVANSSPTLDF
;
A
#
# COMPACT_ATOMS: atom_id res chain seq x y z
N GLN A 1 -16.54 -8.56 22.14
CA GLN A 1 -16.89 -9.77 21.37
C GLN A 1 -16.35 -9.58 19.95
N PHE A 2 -15.51 -10.49 19.45
CA PHE A 2 -15.06 -10.44 18.06
C PHE A 2 -16.24 -10.75 17.15
N LYS A 3 -16.51 -9.89 16.17
CA LYS A 3 -17.56 -10.12 15.18
C LYS A 3 -16.92 -10.75 13.96
N GLU A 4 -17.47 -11.86 13.52
CA GLU A 4 -17.07 -12.41 12.23
C GLU A 4 -17.40 -11.41 11.12
N PRO A 5 -16.57 -11.35 10.06
CA PRO A 5 -16.89 -10.50 8.94
C PRO A 5 -18.21 -10.92 8.29
N LYS A 6 -19.09 -9.95 8.03
CA LYS A 6 -20.42 -10.17 7.46
C LYS A 6 -20.41 -10.77 6.04
N THR A 7 -19.27 -10.75 5.35
CA THR A 7 -19.14 -11.20 3.97
C THR A 7 -17.89 -12.05 3.78
N ALA A 8 -17.97 -13.05 2.90
CA ALA A 8 -16.84 -13.89 2.52
C ALA A 8 -15.65 -13.05 1.99
N HIS A 9 -15.94 -11.96 1.29
CA HIS A 9 -14.95 -11.02 0.76
C HIS A 9 -14.04 -10.36 1.82
N SER A 10 -14.48 -10.30 3.07
CA SER A 10 -13.69 -9.67 4.13
C SER A 10 -12.63 -10.62 4.72
N ARG A 11 -12.80 -11.94 4.55
CA ARG A 11 -11.73 -12.92 4.81
C ARG A 11 -10.79 -12.93 3.60
N ARG A 12 -9.55 -12.49 3.79
CA ARG A 12 -8.57 -12.38 2.70
C ARG A 12 -7.18 -12.83 3.13
N ARG A 13 -6.42 -13.33 2.16
CA ARG A 13 -4.99 -13.59 2.32
C ARG A 13 -4.23 -12.37 1.85
N VAL A 14 -3.31 -11.90 2.69
CA VAL A 14 -2.39 -10.81 2.36
C VAL A 14 -1.00 -11.41 2.35
N ALA A 15 -0.28 -11.25 1.23
CA ALA A 15 1.10 -11.69 1.13
C ALA A 15 1.96 -10.87 2.09
N MET A 16 2.80 -11.55 2.86
CA MET A 16 3.77 -10.89 3.75
C MET A 16 5.09 -10.68 3.01
N THR A 17 5.72 -9.53 3.23
CA THR A 17 7.10 -9.33 2.81
C THR A 17 8.04 -10.10 3.73
N PRO A 18 9.26 -10.47 3.28
CA PRO A 18 10.25 -11.11 4.14
C PRO A 18 10.58 -10.30 5.40
N LYS A 19 10.63 -8.96 5.26
CA LYS A 19 10.88 -8.05 6.39
C LYS A 19 9.78 -8.13 7.45
N LEU A 20 8.50 -8.16 7.03
CA LEU A 20 7.38 -8.32 7.96
C LEU A 20 7.40 -9.70 8.64
N ALA A 21 7.72 -10.75 7.90
CA ALA A 21 7.81 -12.10 8.46
C ALA A 21 8.92 -12.21 9.52
N LEU A 22 10.08 -11.59 9.28
CA LEU A 22 11.17 -11.52 10.25
C LEU A 22 10.76 -10.75 11.52
N PHE A 23 10.18 -9.57 11.35
CA PHE A 23 9.67 -8.76 12.46
C PHE A 23 8.66 -9.53 13.33
N LEU A 24 7.69 -10.22 12.70
CA LEU A 24 6.69 -10.99 13.44
C LEU A 24 7.27 -12.21 14.17
N ARG A 25 8.36 -12.80 13.65
CA ARG A 25 9.09 -13.88 14.35
C ARG A 25 9.78 -13.38 15.60
N GLU A 26 10.48 -12.25 15.50
CA GLU A 26 11.14 -11.59 16.64
C GLU A 26 10.11 -11.17 17.69
N TYR A 27 9.04 -10.52 17.25
CA TYR A 27 7.92 -10.13 18.11
C TYR A 27 7.28 -11.33 18.81
N ARG A 28 7.05 -12.45 18.11
CA ARG A 28 6.53 -13.67 18.73
C ARG A 28 7.46 -14.20 19.83
N ALA A 29 8.77 -14.20 19.61
CA ALA A 29 9.75 -14.64 20.61
C ALA A 29 9.77 -13.74 21.85
N GLU A 30 9.63 -12.42 21.67
CA GLU A 30 9.48 -11.47 22.79
C GLU A 30 8.21 -11.74 23.59
N ARG A 31 7.08 -11.96 22.90
CA ARG A 31 5.79 -12.30 23.53
C ARG A 31 5.83 -13.61 24.30
N GLU A 32 6.49 -14.64 23.79
CA GLU A 32 6.69 -15.91 24.49
C GLU A 32 7.47 -15.73 25.80
N ARG A 33 8.50 -14.88 25.82
CA ARG A 33 9.26 -14.57 27.04
C ARG A 33 8.40 -13.89 28.08
N LEU A 34 7.68 -12.84 27.68
CA LEU A 34 6.78 -12.11 28.57
C LEU A 34 5.67 -13.01 29.13
N TYR A 35 5.10 -13.90 28.32
CA TYR A 35 4.08 -14.84 28.80
C TYR A 35 4.65 -15.79 29.84
N ARG A 36 5.86 -16.31 29.61
CA ARG A 36 6.54 -17.18 30.57
C ARG A 36 6.81 -16.48 31.90
N GLU A 37 7.24 -15.21 31.87
CA GLU A 37 7.45 -14.39 33.09
C GLU A 37 6.15 -14.17 33.86
N LEU A 38 5.02 -14.09 33.16
CA LEU A 38 3.69 -13.98 33.76
C LEU A 38 3.07 -15.34 34.15
N GLY A 39 3.82 -16.45 34.03
CA GLY A 39 3.32 -17.79 34.31
C GLY A 39 2.25 -18.29 33.34
N LYS A 40 2.23 -17.76 32.11
CA LYS A 40 1.28 -18.09 31.03
C LYS A 40 1.99 -18.76 29.86
N GLU A 41 1.22 -19.43 29.01
CA GLU A 41 1.68 -20.02 27.75
C GLU A 41 1.06 -19.29 26.55
N LEU A 42 1.86 -19.00 25.53
CA LEU A 42 1.39 -18.37 24.29
C LEU A 42 0.88 -19.47 23.33
N THR A 43 -0.44 -19.66 23.27
CA THR A 43 -1.10 -20.64 22.41
C THR A 43 -1.51 -20.06 21.06
N LEU A 44 -1.94 -20.91 20.11
CA LEU A 44 -2.42 -20.48 18.80
C LEU A 44 -3.71 -19.65 18.86
N ASP A 45 -4.50 -19.80 19.92
CA ASP A 45 -5.73 -19.03 20.14
C ASP A 45 -5.46 -17.63 20.73
N CYS A 46 -4.22 -17.34 21.12
CA CYS A 46 -3.84 -16.03 21.61
C CYS A 46 -3.84 -15.00 20.47
N LEU A 47 -4.28 -13.78 20.78
CA LEU A 47 -4.16 -12.65 19.87
C LEU A 47 -2.69 -12.32 19.62
N VAL A 48 -2.35 -11.99 18.37
CA VAL A 48 -1.01 -11.54 18.00
C VAL A 48 -0.67 -10.25 18.74
N PHE A 49 -1.55 -9.25 18.69
CA PHE A 49 -1.40 -7.99 19.41
C PHE A 49 -2.45 -7.89 20.52
N ALA A 50 -1.98 -7.91 21.76
CA ALA A 50 -2.82 -7.85 22.96
C ALA A 50 -2.06 -7.20 24.12
N TYR A 51 -2.82 -6.76 25.11
CA TYR A 51 -2.24 -6.39 26.39
C TYR A 51 -1.53 -7.61 27.04
N PRO A 52 -0.59 -7.39 27.98
CA PRO A 52 0.10 -8.49 28.67
C PRO A 52 -0.84 -9.49 29.37
N ASP A 53 -2.03 -9.04 29.77
CA ASP A 53 -3.06 -9.89 30.36
C ASP A 53 -3.83 -10.75 29.34
N GLY A 54 -3.64 -10.52 28.03
CA GLY A 54 -4.30 -11.21 26.93
C GLY A 54 -5.53 -10.50 26.38
N ARG A 55 -5.93 -9.36 26.96
CA ARG A 55 -7.09 -8.60 26.46
C ARG A 55 -6.80 -7.97 25.09
N PRO A 56 -7.83 -7.84 24.23
CA PRO A 56 -7.70 -7.15 22.96
C PRO A 56 -7.29 -5.69 23.17
N LEU A 57 -6.51 -5.13 22.25
CA LEU A 57 -6.24 -3.70 22.22
C LEU A 57 -7.53 -2.94 21.91
N ASP A 58 -7.72 -1.80 22.59
CA ASP A 58 -8.83 -0.91 22.33
C ASP A 58 -8.50 -0.01 21.11
N PRO A 59 -9.33 0.01 20.05
CA PRO A 59 -9.04 0.81 18.86
C PRO A 59 -8.96 2.32 19.11
N SER A 60 -9.73 2.83 20.07
CA SER A 60 -9.71 4.24 20.47
C SER A 60 -8.38 4.55 21.15
N VAL A 61 -7.96 3.73 22.12
CA VAL A 61 -6.67 3.87 22.79
C VAL A 61 -5.52 3.80 21.79
N LEU A 62 -5.55 2.84 20.87
CA LEU A 62 -4.55 2.72 19.81
C LEU A 62 -4.49 3.98 18.92
N SER A 63 -5.64 4.54 18.56
CA SER A 63 -5.72 5.75 17.74
C SER A 63 -5.17 6.97 18.47
N HIS A 64 -5.48 7.11 19.77
CA HIS A 64 -4.98 8.18 20.62
C HIS A 64 -3.46 8.08 20.85
N GLU A 65 -2.95 6.89 21.18
CA GLU A 65 -1.52 6.67 21.36
C GLU A 65 -0.75 6.90 20.07
N PHE A 66 -1.27 6.46 18.93
CA PHE A 66 -0.67 6.76 17.64
C PHE A 66 -0.61 8.27 17.38
N ALA A 67 -1.69 9.02 17.61
CA ALA A 67 -1.70 10.47 17.42
C ALA A 67 -0.68 11.17 18.33
N ARG A 68 -0.51 10.68 19.56
CA ARG A 68 0.50 11.17 20.50
C ARG A 68 1.93 10.92 19.97
N LEU A 69 2.21 9.70 19.51
CA LEU A 69 3.52 9.33 18.94
C LEU A 69 3.82 10.09 17.65
N ALA A 70 2.83 10.26 16.78
CA ALA A 70 2.96 11.05 15.55
C ALA A 70 3.34 12.50 15.87
N LYS A 71 2.66 13.12 16.84
CA LYS A 71 2.99 14.48 17.31
C LYS A 71 4.41 14.56 17.87
N GLN A 72 4.85 13.55 18.63
CA GLN A 72 6.22 13.49 19.16
C GLN A 72 7.27 13.34 18.05
N ALA A 73 6.92 12.68 16.94
CA ALA A 73 7.76 12.57 15.75
C ALA A 73 7.71 13.81 14.84
N GLY A 74 7.00 14.87 15.24
CA GLY A 74 6.85 16.10 14.42
C GLY A 74 5.84 15.95 13.27
N LEU A 75 5.00 14.91 13.28
CA LEU A 75 3.96 14.69 12.29
C LEU A 75 2.63 15.26 12.79
N GLU A 76 2.16 16.32 12.15
CA GLU A 76 0.88 16.94 12.48
C GLU A 76 -0.29 16.29 11.73
N ARG A 77 -1.45 16.19 12.40
CA ARG A 77 -2.72 15.76 11.81
C ARG A 77 -2.74 14.35 11.19
N VAL A 78 -1.77 13.50 11.51
CA VAL A 78 -1.74 12.09 11.06
C VAL A 78 -2.55 11.21 12.00
N ARG A 79 -3.49 10.46 11.43
CA ARG A 79 -4.36 9.49 12.11
C ARG A 79 -3.86 8.07 11.86
N PHE A 80 -4.23 7.14 12.73
CA PHE A 80 -3.84 5.73 12.58
C PHE A 80 -4.28 5.13 11.23
N HIS A 81 -5.47 5.50 10.74
CA HIS A 81 -5.96 5.02 9.45
C HIS A 81 -5.16 5.55 8.25
N ASP A 82 -4.39 6.64 8.43
CA ASP A 82 -3.58 7.20 7.36
C ASP A 82 -2.46 6.25 6.96
N LEU A 83 -2.00 5.36 7.85
CA LEU A 83 -1.05 4.30 7.51
C LEU A 83 -1.56 3.39 6.39
N ARG A 84 -2.87 3.14 6.36
CA ARG A 84 -3.53 2.36 5.30
C ARG A 84 -3.57 3.13 3.97
N HIS A 85 -3.79 4.44 4.04
CA HIS A 85 -3.70 5.31 2.87
C HIS A 85 -2.27 5.37 2.34
N THR A 86 -1.28 5.55 3.21
CA THR A 86 0.14 5.53 2.86
C THR A 86 0.53 4.23 2.17
N PHE A 87 0.08 3.07 2.67
CA PHE A 87 0.32 1.79 2.00
C PHE A 87 -0.19 1.78 0.54
N ALA A 88 -1.42 2.21 0.30
CA ALA A 88 -1.97 2.27 -1.06
C ALA A 88 -1.24 3.29 -1.94
N SER A 89 -0.99 4.49 -1.44
CA SER A 89 -0.27 5.52 -2.16
C SER A 89 1.12 5.06 -2.57
N LEU A 90 1.89 4.45 -1.65
CA LEU A 90 3.21 3.90 -1.94
C LEU A 90 3.15 2.79 -3.00
N MET A 91 2.17 1.89 -2.91
CA MET A 91 2.01 0.81 -3.89
C MET A 91 1.64 1.36 -5.28
N LEU A 92 0.72 2.34 -5.35
CA LEU A 92 0.33 3.00 -6.61
C LEU A 92 1.52 3.71 -7.25
N MET A 93 2.27 4.51 -6.48
CA MET A 93 3.46 5.21 -6.98
C MET A 93 4.57 4.25 -7.45
N ARG A 94 4.54 2.98 -7.01
CA ARG A 94 5.45 1.93 -7.48
C ARG A 94 4.87 1.11 -8.64
N GLY A 95 3.78 1.57 -9.25
CA GLY A 95 3.14 0.94 -10.41
C GLY A 95 2.30 -0.30 -10.09
N ALA A 96 1.97 -0.55 -8.81
CA ALA A 96 1.11 -1.68 -8.48
C ALA A 96 -0.31 -1.46 -9.00
N LYS A 97 -0.91 -2.52 -9.56
CA LYS A 97 -2.23 -2.46 -10.19
C LYS A 97 -3.31 -2.14 -9.14
N PRO A 98 -4.25 -1.20 -9.41
CA PRO A 98 -5.31 -0.83 -8.47
C PRO A 98 -6.14 -2.01 -7.94
N LYS A 99 -6.36 -3.03 -8.77
CA LYS A 99 -7.03 -4.28 -8.37
C LYS A 99 -6.30 -5.02 -7.25
N VAL A 100 -4.98 -5.14 -7.33
CA VAL A 100 -4.14 -5.81 -6.32
C VAL A 100 -4.18 -5.04 -5.00
N ILE A 101 -4.11 -3.71 -5.07
CA ILE A 101 -4.17 -2.84 -3.89
C ILE A 101 -5.56 -2.93 -3.24
N SER A 102 -6.62 -2.86 -4.04
CA SER A 102 -8.01 -3.01 -3.59
C SER A 102 -8.23 -4.34 -2.86
N GLU A 103 -7.69 -5.44 -3.38
CA GLU A 103 -7.75 -6.76 -2.75
C GLU A 103 -6.95 -6.84 -1.46
N ALA A 104 -5.71 -6.33 -1.44
CA ALA A 104 -4.88 -6.32 -0.23
C ALA A 104 -5.53 -5.50 0.90
N LEU A 105 -6.16 -4.39 0.53
CA LEU A 105 -6.91 -3.54 1.44
C LEU A 105 -8.27 -4.16 1.83
N GLY A 106 -8.90 -4.95 0.96
CA GLY A 106 -10.25 -5.47 1.18
C GLY A 106 -11.32 -4.42 0.91
N HIS A 107 -11.12 -3.57 -0.11
CA HIS A 107 -12.17 -2.66 -0.58
C HIS A 107 -13.24 -3.45 -1.35
N ALA A 108 -14.50 -3.02 -1.23
CA ALA A 108 -15.62 -3.67 -1.90
C ALA A 108 -15.56 -3.51 -3.43
N SER A 109 -14.93 -2.45 -3.93
CA SER A 109 -14.73 -2.22 -5.35
C SER A 109 -13.35 -1.62 -5.64
N VAL A 110 -12.86 -1.88 -6.85
CA VAL A 110 -11.67 -1.20 -7.38
C VAL A 110 -11.97 0.27 -7.66
N GLY A 111 -13.20 0.59 -8.10
CA GLY A 111 -13.66 1.97 -8.30
C GLY A 111 -13.41 2.83 -7.06
N PHE A 112 -13.81 2.37 -5.87
CA PHE A 112 -13.51 3.07 -4.62
C PHE A 112 -12.01 3.33 -4.41
N THR A 113 -11.15 2.40 -4.81
CA THR A 113 -9.69 2.58 -4.70
C THR A 113 -9.22 3.63 -5.71
N MET A 114 -9.71 3.58 -6.94
CA MET A 114 -9.36 4.57 -7.97
C MET A 114 -9.85 5.97 -7.61
N ASP A 115 -11.06 6.10 -7.07
CA ASP A 115 -11.64 7.38 -6.65
C ASP A 115 -10.87 8.01 -5.49
N VAL A 116 -10.49 7.21 -4.48
CA VAL A 116 -9.75 7.69 -3.30
C VAL A 116 -8.33 8.16 -3.67
N TYR A 117 -7.71 7.55 -4.68
CA TYR A 117 -6.32 7.80 -5.06
C TYR A 117 -6.15 8.43 -6.45
N SER A 118 -7.21 9.03 -7.00
CA SER A 118 -7.23 9.63 -8.35
C SER A 118 -6.10 10.64 -8.58
N HIS A 119 -5.84 11.50 -7.60
CA HIS A 119 -4.77 12.50 -7.62
C HIS A 119 -3.36 11.91 -7.83
N ILE A 120 -3.11 10.67 -7.38
CA ILE A 120 -1.84 9.98 -7.63
C ILE A 120 -1.81 9.47 -9.07
N ILE A 121 -2.92 8.91 -9.54
CA ILE A 121 -3.05 8.32 -10.87
C ILE A 121 -2.90 9.37 -11.97
N GLU A 122 -3.46 10.58 -11.78
CA GLU A 122 -3.34 11.69 -12.72
C GLU A 122 -1.86 12.07 -13.01
N GLY A 123 -0.99 11.93 -12.02
CA GLY A 123 0.45 12.19 -12.18
C GLY A 123 1.23 11.08 -12.91
N MET A 124 0.64 9.91 -13.13
CA MET A 124 1.33 8.73 -13.68
C MET A 124 1.24 8.62 -15.21
N GLN A 125 0.56 9.56 -15.89
CA GLN A 125 0.39 9.50 -17.34
C GLN A 125 1.73 9.59 -18.09
N ALA A 126 2.65 10.45 -17.64
CA ALA A 126 3.96 10.59 -18.25
C ALA A 126 4.77 9.28 -18.18
N ASP A 127 4.78 8.63 -17.01
CA ASP A 127 5.44 7.33 -16.81
C ASP A 127 4.82 6.25 -17.71
N ALA A 128 3.49 6.24 -17.85
CA ALA A 128 2.79 5.31 -18.73
C ALA A 128 3.15 5.53 -20.22
N MET A 129 3.30 6.79 -20.64
CA MET A 129 3.72 7.11 -22.00
C MET A 129 5.17 6.73 -22.26
N ALA A 130 6.06 6.85 -21.27
CA ALA A 130 7.45 6.38 -21.40
C ALA A 130 7.52 4.86 -21.60
N LEU A 131 6.71 4.07 -20.87
CA LEU A 131 6.62 2.62 -21.08
C LEU A 131 6.07 2.27 -22.47
N LEU A 132 5.16 3.09 -23.01
CA LEU A 132 4.67 2.90 -24.37
C LEU A 132 5.76 3.21 -25.40
N ASP A 133 6.54 4.27 -25.19
CA ASP A 133 7.65 4.65 -26.07
C ASP A 133 8.68 3.52 -26.20
N GLU A 134 9.00 2.82 -25.10
CA GLU A 134 9.94 1.67 -25.09
C GLU A 134 9.53 0.52 -26.02
N VAL A 135 8.23 0.35 -26.30
CA VAL A 135 7.72 -0.74 -27.15
C VAL A 135 7.37 -0.29 -28.56
N LEU A 136 7.36 1.02 -28.82
CA LEU A 136 7.11 1.56 -30.14
C LEU A 136 8.39 1.53 -30.98
N PRO A 137 8.29 1.20 -32.28
CA PRO A 137 9.44 1.31 -33.18
C PRO A 137 9.84 2.78 -33.37
N GLU A 138 11.12 3.02 -33.67
CA GLU A 138 11.61 4.38 -33.97
C GLU A 138 10.75 5.03 -35.07
N GLY A 139 10.34 6.28 -34.82
CA GLY A 139 9.58 7.05 -35.79
C GLY A 139 10.40 7.29 -37.06
N VAL A 140 9.86 6.91 -38.22
CA VAL A 140 10.51 7.20 -39.51
C VAL A 140 10.29 8.68 -39.83
N VAL A 141 11.32 9.50 -39.65
CA VAL A 141 11.32 10.89 -40.17
C VAL A 141 11.51 10.82 -41.68
N LYS A 142 10.40 10.85 -42.43
CA LYS A 142 10.45 11.09 -43.87
C LYS A 142 10.80 12.56 -44.10
N ASN A 143 12.09 12.84 -44.33
CA ASN A 143 12.50 14.11 -44.91
C ASN A 143 11.97 14.20 -46.35
N SER A 144 10.73 14.66 -46.51
CA SER A 144 10.25 15.21 -47.76
C SER A 144 10.32 16.73 -47.65
N VAL A 145 11.32 17.37 -48.27
CA VAL A 145 11.16 18.58 -49.10
C VAL A 145 12.46 18.85 -49.90
N ALA A 146 12.24 18.89 -51.23
CA ALA A 146 12.90 19.65 -52.31
C ALA A 146 14.40 19.47 -52.63
N ASN A 147 14.63 18.99 -53.86
CA ASN A 147 15.37 19.78 -54.84
C ASN A 147 14.60 19.78 -56.17
N SER A 148 13.54 20.60 -56.25
CA SER A 148 13.04 21.07 -57.55
C SER A 148 13.98 22.18 -58.01
N SER A 149 14.81 21.88 -59.00
CA SER A 149 15.64 22.89 -59.66
C SER A 149 14.73 23.86 -60.43
N PRO A 150 14.79 25.19 -60.18
CA PRO A 150 14.27 26.16 -61.12
C PRO A 150 15.42 26.56 -62.04
N THR A 151 15.39 26.11 -63.28
CA THR A 151 16.19 26.74 -64.35
C THR A 151 15.24 27.13 -65.46
N LEU A 152 14.81 28.38 -65.41
CA LEU A 152 14.56 29.17 -66.61
C LEU A 152 15.87 29.90 -66.89
N ASP A 153 16.43 29.70 -68.07
CA ASP A 153 17.19 30.71 -68.79
C ASP A 153 17.24 30.35 -70.29
N PHE A 154 16.68 31.29 -71.08
CA PHE A 154 16.62 31.48 -72.53
C PHE A 154 15.64 30.65 -73.38
#